data_AF-A0A9Q0AUF6-F1
#
_entry.id   AF-A0A9Q0AUF6-F1
#
_cell.length_a   1.000
_cell.length_b   1.000
_cell.length_c   1.000
_cell.angle_alpha   90.00
_cell.angle_beta   90.00
_cell.angle_gamma   90.00
#
_symmetry.space_group_name_H-M   'P 1'
#
loop_
_entity.id
_entity.type
_entity.pdbx_description
1 polymer ?
#
loop_
_entity_poly.entity_id
_entity_poly.type
_entity_poly.pdbx_seq_one_letter_code
_entity_poly.pdbx_strand_id
1 'polypeptide(L)'
;MSESTRASADDQTLMSVAFIKRKADLTPEQFYTHWETVHGPLVHCQPALNSSAAPIGPESKAASPLSGYDGCALLEVKSFEQMAAAFRDEYYVSVIQPDEKKFIDQKVGVLRSRGEVKRIL
;
A
#
# COMPACT_ATOMS: atom_id res chain seq x y z
N MET A 1 42.65 1.19 -6.76
CA MET A 1 41.60 0.52 -7.57
C MET A 1 40.53 0.08 -6.59
N SER A 2 39.48 0.89 -6.38
CA SER A 2 38.39 0.53 -5.48
C SER A 2 37.21 0.15 -6.38
N GLU A 3 36.90 -1.15 -6.43
CA GLU A 3 35.72 -1.66 -7.13
C GLU A 3 34.48 -1.14 -6.41
N SER A 4 33.80 -0.21 -7.08
CA SER A 4 32.44 0.15 -6.74
C SER A 4 31.57 -1.07 -7.05
N THR A 5 31.20 -1.82 -6.02
CA THR A 5 30.15 -2.84 -6.12
C THR A 5 28.86 -2.13 -6.52
N ARG A 6 28.56 -2.11 -7.82
CA ARG A 6 27.20 -1.82 -8.30
C ARG A 6 26.30 -2.84 -7.63
N ALA A 7 25.31 -2.38 -6.86
CA ALA A 7 24.19 -3.22 -6.48
C ALA A 7 23.69 -3.93 -7.76
N SER A 8 23.56 -5.25 -7.72
CA SER A 8 23.02 -5.98 -8.86
C SER A 8 21.60 -5.48 -9.13
N ALA A 9 21.16 -5.51 -10.38
CA ALA A 9 19.81 -5.08 -10.76
C ALA A 9 18.70 -5.87 -10.02
N ASP A 10 19.05 -6.98 -9.36
CA ASP A 10 18.15 -7.84 -8.57
C ASP A 10 17.82 -7.28 -7.16
N ASP A 11 18.44 -6.18 -6.74
CA ASP A 11 18.24 -5.60 -5.40
C ASP A 11 17.31 -4.35 -5.39
N GLN A 12 16.67 -4.04 -6.52
CA GLN A 12 15.69 -2.95 -6.59
C GLN A 12 14.29 -3.44 -6.15
N THR A 13 13.98 -3.29 -4.87
CA THR A 13 12.60 -3.39 -4.38
C THR A 13 11.78 -2.23 -4.94
N LEU A 14 10.71 -2.55 -5.66
CA LEU A 14 9.71 -1.59 -6.10
C LEU A 14 8.66 -1.42 -5.01
N MET A 15 8.28 -0.16 -4.78
CA MET A 15 7.19 0.17 -3.88
C MET A 15 5.91 0.47 -4.67
N SER A 16 4.82 -0.16 -4.26
CA SER A 16 3.47 0.16 -4.70
C SER A 16 2.68 0.70 -3.52
N VAL A 17 2.04 1.85 -3.70
CA VAL A 17 1.21 2.48 -2.66
C VAL A 17 -0.22 2.56 -3.16
N ALA A 18 -1.15 1.97 -2.42
CA ALA A 18 -2.58 1.99 -2.71
C ALA A 18 -3.31 2.86 -1.69
N PHE A 19 -4.04 3.86 -2.17
CA PHE A 19 -4.95 4.63 -1.33
C PHE A 19 -6.37 4.10 -1.49
N ILE A 20 -7.03 3.86 -0.37
CA ILE A 20 -8.23 3.05 -0.30
C ILE A 20 -9.36 3.89 0.28
N LYS A 21 -10.50 3.86 -0.41
CA LYS A 21 -11.73 4.47 0.04
C LYS A 21 -12.62 3.39 0.63
N ARG A 22 -13.20 3.64 1.81
CA ARG A 22 -14.22 2.76 2.39
C ARG A 22 -15.50 2.81 1.55
N LYS A 23 -16.27 1.72 1.52
CA LYS A 23 -17.63 1.79 0.96
C LYS A 23 -18.48 2.80 1.76
N ALA A 24 -19.36 3.49 1.04
CA ALA A 24 -20.16 4.57 1.59
C ALA A 24 -21.12 4.14 2.71
N ASP A 25 -21.50 2.86 2.74
CA ASP A 25 -22.40 2.23 3.71
C ASP A 25 -21.72 1.79 5.02
N LEU A 26 -20.38 1.83 5.10
CA LEU A 26 -19.63 1.49 6.31
C LEU A 26 -19.21 2.74 7.08
N THR A 27 -19.30 2.72 8.41
CA THR A 27 -18.66 3.77 9.23
C THR A 27 -17.13 3.62 9.20
N PRO A 28 -16.37 4.68 9.55
CA PRO A 28 -14.92 4.57 9.71
C PRO A 28 -14.52 3.45 10.68
N GLU A 29 -15.21 3.30 11.80
CA GLU A 29 -14.90 2.29 12.83
C GLU A 29 -15.10 0.87 12.29
N GLN A 30 -16.17 0.64 11.52
CA GLN A 30 -16.41 -0.64 10.86
C GLN A 30 -15.33 -0.95 9.82
N PHE A 31 -14.92 0.05 9.04
CA PHE A 31 -13.83 -0.07 8.08
C PHE A 31 -12.52 -0.45 8.76
N TYR A 32 -12.07 0.30 9.77
CA TYR A 32 -10.80 0.03 10.45
C TYR A 32 -10.81 -1.28 11.22
N THR A 33 -11.93 -1.64 11.85
CA THR A 33 -12.05 -2.94 12.53
C THR A 33 -11.87 -4.09 11.54
N HIS A 34 -12.54 -4.05 10.38
CA HIS A 34 -12.38 -5.08 9.35
C HIS A 34 -10.98 -5.06 8.74
N TRP A 35 -10.44 -3.86 8.49
CA TRP A 35 -9.09 -3.64 7.97
C TRP A 35 -8.03 -4.34 8.83
N GLU A 36 -8.06 -4.11 10.13
CA GLU A 36 -7.02 -4.58 11.06
C GLU A 36 -7.21 -6.06 11.44
N THR A 37 -8.45 -6.48 11.69
CA THR A 37 -8.70 -7.79 12.31
C THR A 37 -9.01 -8.90 11.30
N VAL A 38 -9.41 -8.55 10.07
CA VAL A 38 -9.76 -9.52 9.02
C VAL A 38 -8.85 -9.37 7.82
N HIS A 39 -8.82 -8.18 7.20
CA HIS A 39 -8.09 -7.99 5.96
C HIS A 39 -6.58 -8.09 6.15
N GLY A 40 -6.02 -7.40 7.14
CA GLY A 40 -4.59 -7.39 7.46
C GLY A 40 -3.97 -8.79 7.58
N PRO A 41 -4.57 -9.72 8.36
CA PRO A 41 -4.12 -11.11 8.42
C PRO A 41 -4.14 -11.85 7.08
N LEU A 42 -5.16 -11.63 6.23
CA LEU A 42 -5.25 -12.30 4.91
C LEU A 42 -4.12 -11.88 3.97
N VAL A 43 -3.77 -10.59 3.97
CA VAL A 43 -2.70 -10.05 3.12
C VAL A 43 -1.32 -10.08 3.79
N HIS A 44 -1.21 -10.70 4.97
CA HIS A 44 0.02 -10.76 5.78
C HIS A 44 0.62 -9.36 6.03
N CYS A 45 -0.23 -8.33 6.15
CA CYS A 45 0.22 -6.98 6.44
C CYS A 45 0.84 -6.93 7.83
N GLN A 46 2.04 -6.35 7.90
CA GLN A 46 2.60 -5.93 9.18
C GLN A 46 1.90 -4.64 9.62
N PRO A 47 1.60 -4.46 10.92
CA PRO A 47 1.10 -3.19 11.43
C PRO A 47 2.02 -2.05 11.00
N ALA A 48 1.45 -0.94 10.53
CA ALA A 48 2.23 0.23 10.15
C ALA A 48 2.98 0.75 11.39
N LEU A 49 4.32 0.65 11.39
CA LEU A 49 5.21 1.15 12.44
C LEU A 49 5.35 2.68 12.33
N ASN A 50 4.34 3.43 12.75
CA ASN A 50 4.43 4.90 12.80
C ASN A 50 4.02 5.51 14.16
N SER A 51 3.92 4.71 15.21
CA SER A 51 3.53 5.19 16.54
C SER A 51 4.54 6.14 17.20
N SER A 52 5.76 6.25 16.67
CA SER A 52 6.84 7.10 17.19
C SER A 52 7.47 8.07 16.17
N ALA A 53 7.04 8.05 14.91
CA ALA A 53 7.65 8.86 13.86
C ALA A 53 7.00 10.25 13.81
N ALA A 54 7.79 11.30 14.05
CA ALA A 54 7.36 12.67 13.81
C ALA A 54 7.28 12.94 12.29
N PRO A 55 6.24 13.62 11.79
CA PRO A 55 6.17 14.04 10.39
C PRO A 55 7.43 14.84 10.00
N ILE A 56 8.12 14.41 8.95
CA ILE A 56 9.43 14.96 8.53
C ILE A 56 9.31 16.10 7.50
N GLY A 57 8.10 16.59 7.24
CA GLY A 57 7.84 17.66 6.26
C GLY A 57 6.95 18.77 6.82
N PRO A 58 6.96 19.97 6.21
CA PRO A 58 6.08 21.05 6.64
C PRO A 58 4.63 20.63 6.46
N GLU A 59 3.82 20.73 7.52
CA GLU A 59 2.38 20.55 7.41
C GLU A 59 1.81 21.66 6.52
N SER A 60 1.27 21.27 5.36
CA SER A 60 0.49 22.20 4.55
C SER A 60 -0.87 22.43 5.20
N LYS A 61 -1.29 23.70 5.30
CA LYS A 61 -2.67 24.04 5.69
C LYS A 61 -3.68 23.77 4.58
N ALA A 62 -3.22 23.47 3.36
CA ALA A 62 -4.11 23.08 2.27
C ALA A 62 -4.68 21.69 2.55
N ALA A 63 -5.91 21.45 2.10
CA ALA A 63 -6.51 20.13 2.17
C ALA A 63 -5.58 19.11 1.49
N SER A 64 -5.22 18.05 2.23
CA SER A 64 -4.43 16.97 1.66
C SER A 64 -5.18 16.39 0.47
N PRO A 65 -4.55 16.20 -0.70
CA PRO A 65 -5.18 15.49 -1.81
C PRO A 65 -5.55 14.04 -1.44
N LEU A 66 -5.04 13.54 -0.31
CA LEU A 66 -5.34 12.22 0.24
C LEU A 66 -6.50 12.23 1.26
N SER A 67 -7.03 13.40 1.62
CA SER A 67 -8.13 13.53 2.60
C SER A 67 -9.42 12.80 2.21
N GLY A 68 -9.56 12.44 0.93
CA GLY A 68 -10.67 11.63 0.44
C GLY A 68 -10.58 10.15 0.79
N TYR A 69 -9.40 9.62 1.13
CA TYR A 69 -9.18 8.19 1.37
C TYR A 69 -9.17 7.84 2.85
N ASP A 70 -9.58 6.62 3.17
CA ASP A 70 -9.71 6.10 4.54
C ASP A 70 -8.61 5.08 4.89
N GLY A 71 -7.83 4.60 3.91
CA GLY A 71 -6.75 3.64 4.14
C GLY A 71 -5.58 3.79 3.17
N CYS A 72 -4.43 3.24 3.54
CA CYS A 72 -3.23 3.18 2.72
C CYS A 72 -2.57 1.80 2.88
N ALA A 73 -2.32 1.12 1.77
CA ALA A 73 -1.54 -0.11 1.74
C ALA A 73 -0.22 0.12 1.00
N LEU A 74 0.86 -0.42 1.56
CA LEU A 74 2.19 -0.34 1.00
C LEU A 74 2.67 -1.77 0.70
N LEU A 75 3.01 -2.01 -0.56
CA LEU A 75 3.44 -3.32 -1.05
C LEU A 75 4.85 -3.21 -1.61
N GLU A 76 5.75 -3.98 -1.02
CA GLU A 76 7.10 -4.21 -1.52
C GLU A 76 7.08 -5.38 -2.50
N VAL A 77 7.50 -5.15 -3.74
CA VAL A 77 7.49 -6.16 -4.81
C VAL A 77 8.82 -6.15 -5.56
N LYS A 78 9.25 -7.30 -6.07
CA LYS A 78 10.51 -7.42 -6.82
C LYS A 78 10.41 -6.91 -8.25
N SER A 79 9.20 -6.94 -8.83
CA SER A 79 8.94 -6.40 -10.17
C SER A 79 7.45 -6.06 -10.35
N PHE A 80 7.12 -5.20 -11.31
CA PHE A 80 5.72 -4.94 -11.67
C PHE A 80 5.03 -6.16 -12.27
N GLU A 81 5.79 -7.04 -12.94
CA GLU A 81 5.27 -8.31 -13.48
C GLU A 81 4.86 -9.25 -12.35
N GLN A 82 5.68 -9.35 -11.29
CA GLN A 82 5.34 -10.12 -10.09
C GLN A 82 4.10 -9.53 -9.41
N MET A 83 3.99 -8.21 -9.31
CA MET A 83 2.79 -7.56 -8.78
C MET A 83 1.54 -7.91 -9.61
N ALA A 84 1.63 -7.81 -10.94
CA ALA A 84 0.53 -8.17 -11.83
C ALA A 84 0.19 -9.66 -11.80
N ALA A 85 1.17 -10.54 -11.54
CA ALA A 85 0.95 -11.96 -11.31
C ALA A 85 0.23 -12.22 -9.97
N ALA A 86 0.58 -11.49 -8.90
CA ALA A 86 -0.07 -11.63 -7.60
C ALA A 86 -1.58 -11.34 -7.66
N PHE A 87 -2.02 -10.38 -8.46
CA PHE A 87 -3.45 -10.11 -8.67
C PHE A 87 -4.19 -11.20 -9.46
N ARG A 88 -3.48 -12.14 -10.07
CA ARG A 88 -4.02 -13.30 -10.78
C ARG A 88 -3.84 -14.61 -10.01
N ASP A 89 -3.18 -14.56 -8.86
CA ASP A 89 -2.96 -15.72 -8.01
C ASP A 89 -4.29 -16.26 -7.48
N GLU A 90 -4.39 -17.58 -7.35
CA GLU A 90 -5.61 -18.25 -6.90
C GLU A 90 -6.03 -17.78 -5.51
N TYR A 91 -5.07 -17.56 -4.60
CA TYR A 91 -5.36 -17.06 -3.26
C TYR A 91 -5.92 -15.64 -3.32
N TYR A 92 -5.35 -14.77 -4.16
CA TYR A 92 -5.87 -13.42 -4.33
C TYR A 92 -7.31 -13.45 -4.86
N VAL A 93 -7.58 -14.23 -5.92
CA VAL A 93 -8.90 -14.27 -6.56
C VAL A 93 -9.96 -14.90 -5.66
N SER A 94 -9.61 -15.94 -4.91
CA SER A 94 -10.58 -16.71 -4.10
C SER A 94 -10.76 -16.18 -2.68
N VAL A 95 -9.77 -15.50 -2.10
CA VAL A 95 -9.78 -15.08 -0.69
C VAL A 95 -9.72 -13.56 -0.55
N ILE A 96 -8.70 -12.91 -1.12
CA ILE A 96 -8.45 -11.48 -0.90
C ILE A 96 -9.48 -10.62 -1.66
N GLN A 97 -9.67 -10.85 -2.95
CA GLN A 97 -10.56 -10.03 -3.78
C GLN A 97 -12.03 -10.07 -3.29
N PRO A 98 -12.61 -11.22 -2.89
CA PRO A 98 -13.95 -11.25 -2.30
C PRO A 98 -14.03 -10.51 -0.97
N ASP A 99 -12.95 -10.50 -0.19
CA ASP A 99 -12.87 -9.73 1.05
C ASP A 99 -12.84 -8.22 0.78
N GLU A 100 -11.96 -7.75 -0.12
CA GLU A 100 -11.86 -6.34 -0.54
C GLU A 100 -13.23 -5.77 -0.96
N LYS A 101 -14.03 -6.54 -1.71
CA LYS A 101 -15.38 -6.13 -2.17
C LYS A 101 -16.36 -5.84 -1.03
N LYS A 102 -16.12 -6.36 0.18
CA LYS A 102 -17.00 -6.18 1.34
C LYS A 102 -16.84 -4.80 1.98
N PHE A 103 -15.66 -4.16 1.86
CA PHE A 103 -15.36 -2.95 2.62
C PHE A 103 -14.67 -1.82 1.83
N ILE A 104 -14.09 -2.13 0.66
CA ILE A 104 -13.43 -1.16 -0.22
C ILE A 104 -14.37 -0.69 -1.34
N ASP A 105 -14.38 0.61 -1.62
CA ASP A 105 -14.93 1.16 -2.85
C ASP A 105 -13.92 1.00 -4.00
N GLN A 106 -14.09 -0.08 -4.78
CA GLN A 106 -13.23 -0.44 -5.90
C GLN A 106 -13.28 0.56 -7.07
N LYS A 107 -14.23 1.50 -7.09
CA LYS A 107 -14.34 2.52 -8.15
C LYS A 107 -13.43 3.73 -7.90
N VAL A 108 -12.96 3.89 -6.66
CA VAL A 108 -12.26 5.11 -6.21
C VAL A 108 -10.83 4.82 -5.76
N GLY A 109 -10.48 3.57 -5.45
CA GLY A 109 -9.12 3.20 -5.06
C GLY A 109 -8.07 3.58 -6.11
N VAL A 110 -7.00 4.24 -5.68
CA VAL A 110 -5.89 4.63 -6.57
C VAL A 110 -4.64 3.86 -6.19
N LEU A 111 -4.13 3.07 -7.14
CA LEU A 111 -2.83 2.42 -7.04
C LEU A 111 -1.79 3.32 -7.72
N ARG A 112 -0.80 3.80 -6.96
CA ARG A 112 0.34 4.52 -7.53
C ARG A 112 1.57 3.61 -7.52
N SER A 113 2.00 3.25 -8.71
CA SER A 113 3.23 2.51 -8.96
C SER A 113 4.26 3.40 -9.65
N ARG A 114 5.42 3.59 -9.00
CA ARG A 114 6.69 4.25 -9.43
C ARG A 114 7.18 5.25 -8.37
N GLY A 115 8.20 4.85 -7.64
CA GLY A 115 9.08 5.75 -6.88
C GLY A 115 10.52 5.51 -7.31
N GLU A 116 11.12 6.43 -8.07
CA GLU A 116 12.59 6.44 -8.15
C GLU A 116 13.10 6.94 -6.79
N VAL A 117 13.64 6.02 -5.99
CA VAL A 117 14.40 6.39 -4.79
C VAL A 117 15.81 6.76 -5.22
N LYS A 118 16.05 8.06 -5.46
CA LYS A 118 17.41 8.58 -5.61
C LYS A 118 17.91 9.00 -4.23
N ARG A 119 19.02 8.41 -3.77
CA ARG A 119 19.72 8.89 -2.58
C ARG A 119 20.06 10.37 -2.81
N ILE A 120 19.65 11.23 -1.88
CA ILE A 120 20.21 12.57 -1.78
C ILE A 120 21.62 12.37 -1.21
N LEU A 121 22.63 12.79 -1.99
CA LEU A 121 24.04 12.81 -1.58
C LEU A 121 24.24 13.77 -0.40
#